data_AF-A0AAE3URX6-F1
#
_entry.id   AF-A0AAE3URX6-F1
#
_cell.length_a   1.000
_cell.length_b   1.000
_cell.length_c   1.000
_cell.angle_alpha   90.00
_cell.angle_beta   90.00
_cell.angle_gamma   90.00
#
_symmetry.space_group_name_H-M   'P 1'
#
loop_
_entity.id
_entity.type
_entity.pdbx_description
1 polymer ?
#
loop_
_entity_poly.entity_id
_entity_poly.type
_entity_poly.pdbx_seq_one_letter_code
_entity_poly.pdbx_strand_id
1 'polypeptide(L)'
;MSANDLAVKYGTYQPENLLIILPLDEASDIIRERLRAEVRRELEYEYEDRISDAEEDASEWESKSDSYECDATCFARAVENALLAPSFEEAKIILERVRSDNREYF
;
A
#
# COMPACT_ATOMS: atom_id res chain seq x y z
N MET A 1 -9.49 -36.82 -32.02
CA MET A 1 -9.82 -35.97 -30.85
C MET A 1 -11.34 -35.82 -30.84
N SER A 2 -11.97 -36.27 -29.76
CA SER A 2 -13.43 -36.19 -29.55
C SER A 2 -13.85 -34.75 -29.22
N ALA A 3 -15.10 -34.39 -29.51
CA ALA A 3 -15.68 -33.11 -29.10
C ALA A 3 -15.61 -32.91 -27.57
N ASN A 4 -15.66 -34.01 -26.82
CA ASN A 4 -15.51 -34.02 -25.38
C ASN A 4 -14.07 -33.64 -24.94
N ASP A 5 -13.06 -34.14 -25.65
CA ASP A 5 -11.64 -33.83 -25.36
C ASP A 5 -11.35 -32.32 -25.56
N LEU A 6 -11.97 -31.71 -26.57
CA LEU A 6 -11.87 -30.26 -26.80
C LEU A 6 -12.59 -29.48 -25.70
N ALA A 7 -13.80 -29.88 -25.32
CA ALA A 7 -14.61 -29.08 -24.40
C ALA A 7 -14.09 -29.13 -22.95
N VAL A 8 -13.40 -30.20 -22.55
CA VAL A 8 -12.61 -30.26 -21.30
C VAL A 8 -11.37 -29.34 -21.40
N LYS A 9 -10.62 -29.43 -22.51
CA LYS A 9 -9.38 -28.66 -22.74
C LYS A 9 -9.61 -27.15 -22.84
N TYR A 10 -10.73 -26.74 -23.41
CA TYR A 10 -11.10 -25.33 -23.61
C TYR A 10 -12.09 -24.80 -22.56
N GLY A 11 -12.35 -25.57 -21.49
CA GLY A 11 -13.10 -25.09 -20.32
C GLY A 11 -14.59 -24.84 -20.53
N THR A 12 -15.18 -25.30 -21.63
CA THR A 12 -16.60 -25.09 -21.95
C THR A 12 -17.54 -26.11 -21.28
N TYR A 13 -17.00 -27.13 -20.60
CA TYR A 13 -17.79 -28.08 -19.81
C TYR A 13 -18.18 -27.51 -18.44
N GLN A 14 -19.47 -27.60 -18.11
CA GLN A 14 -19.94 -27.34 -16.76
C GLN A 14 -19.36 -28.39 -15.79
N PRO A 15 -18.80 -27.97 -14.63
CA PRO A 15 -18.08 -28.87 -13.72
C PRO A 15 -18.90 -30.10 -13.27
N GLU A 16 -20.21 -29.93 -13.16
CA GLU A 16 -21.19 -30.95 -12.76
C GLU A 16 -21.23 -32.16 -13.72
N ASN A 17 -20.78 -31.99 -14.96
CA ASN A 17 -20.83 -33.01 -16.01
C ASN A 17 -19.47 -33.68 -16.30
N LEU A 18 -18.41 -33.33 -15.57
CA LEU A 18 -17.06 -33.89 -15.77
C LEU A 18 -17.02 -35.41 -15.54
N LEU A 19 -17.75 -35.90 -14.53
CA LEU A 19 -17.79 -37.33 -14.16
C LEU A 19 -18.58 -38.20 -15.17
N ILE A 20 -19.32 -37.59 -16.08
CA ILE A 20 -20.04 -38.31 -17.15
C ILE A 20 -19.06 -38.80 -18.23
N ILE A 21 -17.88 -38.18 -18.31
CA ILE A 21 -16.96 -38.29 -19.44
C ILE A 21 -15.56 -38.71 -19.01
N LEU A 22 -15.13 -38.29 -17.81
CA LEU A 22 -13.81 -38.57 -17.27
C LEU A 22 -13.90 -39.53 -16.07
N PRO A 23 -12.88 -40.39 -15.88
CA PRO A 23 -12.69 -41.11 -14.62
C PRO A 23 -12.63 -40.15 -13.43
N LEU A 24 -13.04 -40.64 -12.25
CA LEU A 24 -13.12 -39.84 -11.03
C LEU A 24 -11.80 -39.15 -10.67
N ASP A 25 -10.67 -39.84 -10.83
CA ASP A 25 -9.35 -39.30 -10.48
C ASP A 25 -8.98 -38.11 -11.37
N GLU A 26 -9.22 -38.22 -12.67
CA GLU A 26 -8.95 -37.15 -13.64
C GLU A 26 -9.87 -35.94 -13.42
N ALA A 27 -11.15 -36.18 -13.14
CA ALA A 27 -12.08 -35.12 -12.78
C ALA A 27 -11.69 -34.44 -11.45
N SER A 28 -11.25 -35.21 -10.45
CA SER A 28 -10.80 -34.68 -9.15
C SER A 28 -9.57 -33.78 -9.31
N ASP A 29 -8.60 -34.18 -10.14
CA ASP A 29 -7.40 -33.40 -10.39
C ASP A 29 -7.72 -32.09 -11.11
N ILE A 30 -8.59 -32.11 -12.12
CA ILE A 30 -9.06 -30.89 -12.81
C ILE A 30 -9.76 -29.92 -11.84
N ILE A 31 -10.66 -30.44 -10.99
CA ILE A 31 -11.37 -29.62 -10.01
C ILE A 31 -10.40 -29.03 -8.99
N ARG A 32 -9.44 -29.84 -8.49
CA ARG A 32 -8.43 -29.39 -7.53
C ARG A 32 -7.55 -28.27 -8.09
N GLU A 33 -7.10 -28.40 -9.33
CA GLU A 33 -6.29 -27.35 -9.96
C GLU A 33 -7.09 -26.07 -10.22
N ARG A 34 -8.37 -26.18 -10.62
CA ARG A 34 -9.25 -25.00 -10.75
C ARG A 34 -9.47 -24.30 -9.42
N LEU A 35 -9.73 -25.04 -8.34
CA LEU A 35 -9.88 -24.46 -7.00
C LEU A 35 -8.58 -23.79 -6.53
N ARG A 36 -7.42 -24.40 -6.78
CA ARG A 36 -6.12 -23.80 -6.47
C ARG A 36 -5.88 -22.50 -7.25
N ALA A 37 -6.25 -22.48 -8.53
CA ALA A 37 -6.14 -21.27 -9.35
C ALA A 37 -7.07 -20.17 -8.85
N GLU A 38 -8.30 -20.51 -8.47
CA GLU A 38 -9.27 -19.55 -7.92
C GLU A 38 -8.77 -18.95 -6.60
N VAL A 39 -8.36 -19.80 -5.65
CA VAL A 39 -7.81 -19.35 -4.36
C VAL A 39 -6.57 -18.49 -4.57
N ARG A 40 -5.67 -18.85 -5.50
CA ARG A 40 -4.50 -18.02 -5.81
C ARG A 40 -4.91 -16.65 -6.31
N ARG A 41 -5.89 -16.59 -7.22
CA ARG A 41 -6.41 -15.35 -7.78
C ARG A 41 -7.04 -14.45 -6.72
N GLU A 42 -7.87 -15.01 -5.84
CA GLU A 42 -8.47 -14.26 -4.73
C GLU A 42 -7.41 -13.69 -3.79
N LEU A 43 -6.40 -14.49 -3.45
CA LEU A 43 -5.28 -14.03 -2.62
C LEU A 43 -4.45 -12.95 -3.32
N GLU A 44 -4.17 -13.09 -4.62
CA GLU A 44 -3.47 -12.08 -5.40
C GLU A 44 -4.20 -10.74 -5.32
N TYR A 45 -5.52 -10.71 -5.53
CA TYR A 45 -6.31 -9.48 -5.38
C TYR A 45 -6.26 -8.90 -3.95
N GLU A 46 -6.45 -9.72 -2.92
CA GLU A 46 -6.41 -9.22 -1.54
C GLU A 46 -5.02 -8.65 -1.18
N TYR A 47 -3.95 -9.32 -1.62
CA TYR A 47 -2.60 -8.82 -1.37
C TYR A 47 -2.26 -7.58 -2.19
N GLU A 48 -2.74 -7.46 -3.43
CA GLU A 48 -2.60 -6.24 -4.21
C GLU A 48 -3.27 -5.05 -3.52
N ASP A 49 -4.51 -5.22 -3.04
CA ASP A 49 -5.22 -4.16 -2.30
C ASP A 49 -4.44 -3.77 -1.03
N ARG A 50 -4.00 -4.75 -0.23
CA ARG A 50 -3.24 -4.50 1.01
C ARG A 50 -1.89 -3.85 0.76
N ILE A 51 -1.23 -4.17 -0.34
CA ILE A 51 0.03 -3.53 -0.75
C ILE A 51 -0.26 -2.08 -1.13
N SER A 52 -1.30 -1.84 -1.92
CA SER A 52 -1.72 -0.49 -2.32
C SER A 52 -2.01 0.40 -1.10
N ASP A 53 -2.79 -0.10 -0.13
CA ASP A 53 -3.09 0.63 1.10
C ASP A 53 -1.81 0.96 1.89
N ALA A 54 -0.90 -0.02 2.01
CA ALA A 54 0.36 0.18 2.72
C ALA A 54 1.30 1.18 2.01
N GLU A 55 1.31 1.20 0.68
CA GLU A 55 2.08 2.16 -0.12
C GLU A 55 1.51 3.58 0.00
N GLU A 56 0.18 3.73 0.02
CA GLU A 56 -0.47 5.02 0.27
C GLU A 56 -0.16 5.55 1.66
N ASP A 57 -0.31 4.72 2.70
CA ASP A 57 0.06 5.06 4.08
C ASP A 57 1.53 5.48 4.17
N ALA A 58 2.44 4.71 3.56
CA ALA A 58 3.87 5.00 3.57
C ALA A 58 4.19 6.35 2.92
N SER A 59 3.56 6.65 1.78
CA SER A 59 3.70 7.92 1.07
C SER A 59 3.20 9.11 1.91
N GLU A 60 2.07 8.96 2.60
CA GLU A 60 1.58 9.98 3.52
C GLU A 60 2.55 10.24 4.68
N TRP A 61 3.10 9.17 5.27
CA TRP A 61 4.05 9.28 6.37
C TRP A 61 5.37 9.91 5.93
N GLU A 62 5.86 9.58 4.73
CA GLU A 62 7.04 10.22 4.14
C GLU A 62 6.81 11.72 3.98
N SER A 63 5.70 12.14 3.37
CA SER A 63 5.35 13.55 3.20
C SER A 63 5.25 14.31 4.54
N LYS A 64 4.63 13.69 5.56
CA LYS A 64 4.58 14.26 6.92
C LYS A 64 5.98 14.38 7.54
N SER A 65 6.83 13.37 7.36
CA SER A 65 8.20 13.37 7.84
C SER A 65 9.02 14.51 7.23
N ASP A 66 8.91 14.73 5.92
CA ASP A 66 9.60 15.82 5.22
C ASP A 66 9.16 17.20 5.75
N SER A 67 7.86 17.37 6.01
CA SER A 67 7.32 18.59 6.63
C SER A 67 7.93 18.81 8.01
N TYR A 68 7.95 17.78 8.86
CA TYR A 68 8.51 17.86 10.21
C TYR A 68 10.01 18.15 10.21
N GLU A 69 10.77 17.58 9.27
CA GLU A 69 12.20 17.89 9.10
C GLU A 69 12.40 19.36 8.72
N CYS A 70 11.58 19.88 7.79
CA CYS A 70 11.62 21.28 7.38
C CYS A 70 11.36 22.23 8.56
N ASP A 71 10.33 21.95 9.35
CA ASP A 71 9.95 22.75 10.51
C ASP A 71 11.04 22.70 11.60
N ALA A 72 11.56 21.51 11.90
CA ALA A 72 12.67 21.32 12.84
C ALA A 72 13.91 22.11 12.40
N THR A 73 14.22 22.11 11.10
CA THR A 73 15.32 22.89 10.53
C THR A 73 15.07 24.40 10.67
N CYS A 74 13.85 24.85 10.43
CA CYS A 74 13.44 26.25 10.62
C CYS A 74 13.63 26.67 12.09
N PHE A 75 13.19 25.85 13.04
CA PHE A 75 13.41 26.10 14.47
C PHE A 75 14.89 26.17 14.83
N ALA A 76 15.69 25.19 14.39
CA ALA A 76 17.13 25.17 14.68
C ALA A 76 17.83 26.44 14.20
N ARG A 77 17.53 26.88 12.97
CA ARG A 77 18.06 28.13 12.40
C ARG A 77 17.56 29.37 13.15
N ALA A 78 16.30 29.39 13.57
CA ALA A 78 15.76 30.50 14.35
C ALA A 78 16.47 30.62 15.71
N VAL A 79 16.74 29.50 16.37
CA VAL A 79 17.52 29.47 17.62
C VAL A 79 18.95 29.96 17.38
N GLU A 80 19.62 29.48 16.33
CA GLU A 80 20.97 29.94 15.97
C GLU A 80 21.00 31.47 15.72
N ASN A 81 20.06 31.98 14.93
CA ASN A 81 19.95 33.42 14.66
C ASN A 81 19.64 34.23 15.93
N ALA A 82 18.79 33.70 16.82
CA ALA A 82 18.47 34.36 18.08
C ALA A 82 19.69 34.42 19.03
N LEU A 83 20.54 33.39 19.04
CA LEU A 83 21.79 33.40 19.80
C LEU A 83 22.81 34.42 19.26
N LEU A 84 22.76 34.71 17.97
CA LEU A 84 23.61 35.70 17.30
C LEU A 84 23.00 37.12 17.29
N ALA A 85 21.80 37.30 17.84
CA ALA A 85 21.10 38.57 17.80
C ALA A 85 21.83 39.65 18.63
N PRO A 86 21.91 40.90 18.15
CA PRO A 86 22.53 42.00 18.88
C PRO A 86 21.87 42.34 20.22
N SER A 87 20.59 41.99 20.37
CA SER A 87 19.80 42.30 21.57
C SER A 87 18.82 41.19 21.93
N PHE A 88 18.41 41.16 23.20
CA PHE A 88 17.38 40.25 23.68
C PHE A 88 16.03 40.45 22.96
N GLU A 89 15.68 41.69 22.63
CA GLU A 89 14.40 41.98 21.96
C GLU A 89 14.39 41.44 20.53
N GLU A 90 15.49 41.56 19.80
CA GLU A 90 15.61 40.95 18.45
C GLU A 90 15.60 39.42 18.51
N ALA A 91 16.31 38.82 19.47
CA ALA A 91 16.26 37.38 19.70
C ALA A 91 14.82 36.90 19.96
N LYS A 92 14.08 37.64 20.78
CA LYS A 92 12.68 37.35 21.09
C LYS A 92 11.79 37.46 19.85
N ILE A 93 11.94 38.49 19.03
CA ILE A 93 11.19 38.64 17.78
C ILE A 93 11.43 37.46 16.83
N ILE A 94 12.68 37.01 16.68
CA ILE A 94 13.04 35.86 15.83
C ILE A 94 12.33 34.58 16.31
N LEU A 95 12.37 34.32 17.62
CA LEU A 95 11.75 33.13 18.22
C LEU A 95 10.22 33.19 18.20
N GLU A 96 9.62 34.37 18.43
CA GLU A 96 8.17 34.54 18.36
C GLU A 96 7.64 34.38 16.93
N ARG A 97 8.44 34.78 15.94
CA ARG A 97 8.10 34.58 14.53
C ARG A 97 8.06 33.10 14.16
N VAL A 98 9.14 32.35 14.44
CA VAL A 98 9.16 30.91 14.11
C VAL A 98 8.07 30.15 14.87
N ARG A 99 7.79 30.53 16.13
CA ARG A 99 6.68 29.96 16.91
C ARG A 99 5.31 30.26 16.29
N SER A 100 5.12 31.48 15.75
CA SER A 100 3.86 31.88 15.13
C SER A 100 3.64 31.20 13.79
N ASP A 101 4.70 30.99 13.03
CA ASP A 101 4.66 30.30 11.74
C ASP A 101 4.42 28.78 11.91
N ASN A 102 4.75 28.23 13.08
CA ASN A 102 4.62 26.81 13.43
C ASN A 102 3.68 26.58 14.63
N ARG A 103 2.51 27.23 14.63
CA ARG A 103 1.56 27.20 15.75
C ARG A 103 1.01 25.81 16.08
N GLU A 104 0.99 24.90 15.12
CA GLU A 104 0.46 23.55 15.30
C GLU A 104 1.20 22.70 16.34
N TYR A 105 2.41 23.12 16.76
CA TYR A 105 3.19 22.45 17.79
C TYR A 105 3.04 23.04 19.21
N PHE A 106 2.30 24.14 19.40
CA PHE A 106 2.25 24.91 20.65
C PHE A 106 0.83 25.28 21.09
#